data_AF-A0A6H1ZCK5-F1
#
_entry.id   AF-A0A6H1ZCK5-F1
#
_cell.length_a   1.000
_cell.length_b   1.000
_cell.length_c   1.000
_cell.angle_alpha   90.00
_cell.angle_beta   90.00
_cell.angle_gamma   90.00
#
_symmetry.space_group_name_H-M   'P 1'
#
loop_
_entity.id
_entity.type
_entity.pdbx_description
1 polymer ?
#
loop_
_entity_poly.entity_id
_entity_poly.type
_entity_poly.pdbx_seq_one_letter_code
_entity_poly.pdbx_strand_id
1 'polypeptide(L)'
;MTYTAAKLADCNVSFLDMKSLNNDSELEESLKGYDLISFGLKSSYYSLGMKVIKFAKAQGSKVMVGGYHATAAPNELLENSDIDYIFHGESELTF
;
A
#
# COMPACT_ATOMS: atom_id res chain seq x y z
N MET A 1 -2.34 -1.81 11.24
CA MET A 1 -1.40 -2.31 10.22
C MET A 1 -0.34 -1.28 9.95
N THR A 2 0.92 -1.68 10.07
CA THR A 2 2.18 -0.97 9.74
C THR A 2 2.47 0.34 10.49
N TYR A 3 1.48 1.19 10.76
CA TYR A 3 1.67 2.53 11.34
C TYR A 3 2.51 2.53 12.62
N THR A 4 2.17 1.69 13.59
CA THR A 4 2.86 1.66 14.89
C THR A 4 4.32 1.28 14.71
N ALA A 5 4.61 0.24 13.91
CA ALA A 5 5.97 -0.16 13.60
C ALA A 5 6.74 0.94 12.85
N ALA A 6 6.10 1.60 11.87
CA ALA A 6 6.69 2.72 11.16
C ALA A 6 7.03 3.90 12.07
N LYS A 7 6.14 4.24 13.02
CA LYS A 7 6.44 5.27 14.02
C LYS A 7 7.56 4.86 14.97
N LEU A 8 7.64 3.60 15.38
CA LEU A 8 8.75 3.09 16.20
C LEU A 8 10.09 3.10 15.44
N ALA A 9 10.04 2.93 14.11
CA ALA A 9 11.18 3.07 13.21
C ALA A 9 11.48 4.54 12.82
N ASP A 10 10.91 5.52 13.52
CA ASP A 10 11.12 6.96 13.31
C ASP A 10 10.72 7.46 11.91
N CYS A 11 9.76 6.79 11.26
CA CYS A 11 9.20 7.26 10.00
C CYS A 11 8.21 8.41 10.21
N ASN A 12 8.21 9.39 9.28
CA ASN A 12 7.09 10.30 9.14
C ASN A 12 5.94 9.57 8.44
N VAL A 13 4.75 9.58 9.05
CA VAL A 13 3.62 8.77 8.58
C VAL A 13 2.39 9.63 8.47
N SER A 14 1.78 9.59 7.28
CA SER A 14 0.49 10.18 6.96
C SER A 14 -0.54 9.08 6.71
N PHE A 15 -1.82 9.38 6.90
CA PHE A 15 -2.92 8.48 6.58
C PHE A 15 -3.77 9.05 5.45
N LEU A 16 -4.21 8.15 4.57
CA LEU A 16 -5.14 8.43 3.50
C LEU A 16 -6.32 7.47 3.61
N ASP A 17 -7.53 8.00 3.84
CA ASP A 17 -8.75 7.22 3.69
C ASP A 17 -9.24 7.35 2.25
N MET A 18 -9.25 6.24 1.51
CA MET A 18 -9.70 6.23 0.12
C MET A 18 -11.15 6.70 -0.04
N LYS A 19 -11.97 6.65 1.01
CA LYS A 19 -13.36 7.14 0.96
C LYS A 19 -13.47 8.65 0.95
N SER A 20 -12.42 9.38 1.33
CA SER A 20 -12.41 10.85 1.25
C SER A 20 -12.04 11.38 -0.13
N LEU A 21 -11.69 10.49 -1.07
CA LEU A 21 -11.29 10.83 -2.43
C LEU A 21 -12.46 10.67 -3.38
N ASN A 22 -12.59 11.62 -4.31
CA ASN A 22 -13.73 11.66 -5.24
C ASN A 22 -13.37 11.15 -6.64
N ASN A 23 -12.08 11.15 -6.99
CA ASN A 23 -11.60 10.82 -8.33
C ASN A 23 -10.13 10.33 -8.31
N ASP A 24 -9.69 9.77 -9.44
CA ASP A 24 -8.34 9.22 -9.60
C ASP A 24 -7.24 10.31 -9.53
N SER A 25 -7.54 11.57 -9.89
CA SER A 25 -6.56 12.68 -9.82
C SER A 25 -6.25 13.08 -8.39
N GLU A 26 -7.26 13.11 -7.50
CA GLU A 26 -7.06 13.34 -6.06
C GLU A 26 -6.23 12.21 -5.44
N LEU A 27 -6.47 10.97 -5.86
CA LEU A 27 -5.65 9.83 -5.43
C LEU A 27 -4.19 10.02 -5.88
N GLU A 28 -3.97 10.28 -7.16
CA GLU A 28 -2.63 10.48 -7.69
C GLU A 28 -1.89 11.61 -6.95
N GLU A 29 -2.53 12.77 -6.77
CA GLU A 29 -1.92 13.89 -6.02
C GLU A 29 -1.57 13.51 -4.57
N SER A 30 -2.45 12.75 -3.90
CA SER A 30 -2.27 12.34 -2.50
C SER A 30 -1.09 11.40 -2.28
N LEU A 31 -0.58 10.76 -3.33
CA LEU A 31 0.56 9.83 -3.26
C LEU A 31 1.91 10.52 -3.49
N LYS A 32 1.93 11.79 -3.91
CA LYS A 32 3.17 12.48 -4.31
C LYS A 32 4.07 12.78 -3.12
N GLY A 33 5.38 12.61 -3.34
CA GLY A 33 6.42 13.00 -2.39
C GLY A 33 6.65 12.00 -1.25
N TYR A 34 6.01 10.83 -1.28
CA TYR A 34 6.25 9.76 -0.32
C TYR A 34 7.27 8.76 -0.86
N ASP A 35 8.26 8.40 -0.04
CA ASP A 35 9.23 7.36 -0.38
C ASP A 35 8.60 5.95 -0.37
N LEU A 36 7.56 5.78 0.44
CA LEU A 36 6.94 4.49 0.73
C LEU A 36 5.42 4.64 0.81
N ILE A 37 4.71 3.79 0.08
CA ILE A 37 3.25 3.65 0.16
C ILE A 37 2.93 2.24 0.67
N SER A 38 2.17 2.18 1.76
CA SER A 38 1.71 0.91 2.34
C SER A 38 0.20 0.90 2.56
N PHE A 39 -0.45 -0.20 2.22
CA PHE A 39 -1.88 -0.39 2.46
C PHE A 39 -2.24 -1.85 2.69
N GLY A 40 -3.34 -2.08 3.40
CA GLY A 40 -3.94 -3.40 3.57
C GLY A 40 -4.91 -3.70 2.44
N LEU A 41 -4.64 -4.76 1.68
CA LEU A 41 -5.48 -5.21 0.57
C LEU A 41 -6.53 -6.22 1.04
N LYS A 42 -7.78 -5.97 0.64
CA LYS A 42 -8.90 -6.91 0.76
C LYS A 42 -9.35 -7.27 -0.66
N SER A 43 -9.85 -8.49 -0.86
CA SER A 43 -10.27 -8.96 -2.19
C SER A 43 -11.31 -8.04 -2.84
N SER A 44 -12.24 -7.47 -2.05
CA SER A 44 -13.25 -6.51 -2.52
C SER A 44 -12.67 -5.18 -3.04
N TYR A 45 -11.43 -4.87 -2.69
CA TYR A 45 -10.72 -3.65 -3.09
C TYR A 45 -9.54 -3.94 -4.01
N TYR A 46 -9.45 -5.15 -4.58
CA TYR A 46 -8.31 -5.57 -5.41
C TYR A 46 -8.03 -4.59 -6.55
N SER A 47 -9.05 -4.28 -7.37
CA SER A 47 -8.90 -3.36 -8.50
C SER A 47 -8.46 -1.95 -8.07
N LEU A 48 -8.93 -1.48 -6.92
CA LEU A 48 -8.51 -0.18 -6.37
C LEU A 48 -7.06 -0.24 -5.88
N GLY A 49 -6.66 -1.32 -5.20
CA GLY A 49 -5.29 -1.55 -4.79
C GLY A 49 -4.32 -1.57 -5.97
N MET A 50 -4.71 -2.20 -7.08
CA MET A 50 -3.89 -2.18 -8.32
C MET A 50 -3.72 -0.77 -8.89
N LYS A 51 -4.75 0.08 -8.82
CA LYS A 51 -4.61 1.50 -9.20
C LYS A 51 -3.61 2.23 -8.29
N VAL A 52 -3.71 2.04 -6.97
CA VAL A 52 -2.79 2.64 -5.99
C VAL A 52 -1.34 2.23 -6.28
N ILE A 53 -1.09 0.94 -6.50
CA ILE A 53 0.23 0.40 -6.85
C ILE A 53 0.80 1.13 -8.07
N LYS A 54 0.02 1.19 -9.16
CA LYS A 54 0.45 1.83 -10.41
C LYS A 54 0.78 3.32 -10.23
N PHE A 55 -0.07 4.06 -9.53
CA PHE A 55 0.16 5.50 -9.31
C PHE A 55 1.34 5.76 -8.38
N ALA A 56 1.48 4.99 -7.30
CA ALA A 56 2.63 5.09 -6.40
C ALA A 56 3.95 4.82 -7.14
N LYS A 57 4.01 3.77 -7.97
CA LYS A 57 5.22 3.48 -8.77
C LYS A 57 5.51 4.52 -9.82
N ALA A 58 4.49 5.08 -10.48
CA ALA A 58 4.68 6.17 -11.43
C ALA A 58 5.32 7.41 -10.79
N GLN A 59 5.19 7.55 -9.47
CA GLN A 59 5.77 8.65 -8.69
C GLN A 59 7.10 8.30 -8.02
N GLY A 60 7.61 7.08 -8.24
CA GLY A 60 8.90 6.62 -7.74
C GLY A 60 8.86 6.07 -6.30
N SER A 61 7.68 5.96 -5.69
CA SER A 61 7.55 5.36 -4.36
C SER A 61 7.80 3.86 -4.38
N LYS A 62 8.30 3.31 -3.28
CA LYS A 62 8.22 1.87 -3.03
C LYS A 62 6.83 1.48 -2.55
N VAL A 63 6.36 0.29 -2.92
CA VAL A 63 5.02 -0.19 -2.58
C VAL A 63 5.09 -1.44 -1.73
N MET A 64 4.44 -1.39 -0.56
CA MET A 64 4.30 -2.52 0.35
C MET A 64 2.83 -2.89 0.53
N VAL A 65 2.47 -4.12 0.21
CA VAL A 65 1.07 -4.58 0.29
C VAL A 65 0.93 -5.61 1.41
N GLY A 66 0.01 -5.37 2.33
CA GLY A 66 -0.34 -6.32 3.39
C GLY A 66 -1.83 -6.66 3.39
N GLY A 67 -2.30 -7.16 4.53
CA GLY A 67 -3.72 -7.43 4.76
C GLY A 67 -4.19 -8.80 4.26
N TYR A 68 -5.49 -9.04 4.41
CA TYR A 68 -6.09 -10.36 4.27
C TYR A 68 -5.85 -10.99 2.90
N HIS A 69 -6.03 -10.22 1.81
CA HIS A 69 -5.84 -10.77 0.46
C HIS A 69 -4.37 -11.09 0.19
N ALA A 70 -3.45 -10.21 0.60
CA ALA A 70 -2.01 -10.44 0.46
C ALA A 70 -1.54 -11.69 1.21
N THR A 71 -2.17 -11.99 2.35
CA THR A 71 -1.89 -13.21 3.13
C THR A 71 -2.54 -14.45 2.52
N ALA A 72 -3.81 -14.36 2.09
CA ALA A 72 -4.56 -15.52 1.61
C ALA A 72 -4.21 -15.94 0.17
N ALA A 73 -3.80 -14.99 -0.68
CA ALA A 73 -3.51 -15.20 -2.09
C ALA A 73 -2.23 -14.43 -2.54
N PRO A 74 -1.07 -14.63 -1.88
CA PRO A 74 0.14 -13.87 -2.19
C PRO A 74 0.62 -14.06 -3.64
N ASN A 75 0.37 -15.24 -4.22
CA ASN A 75 0.79 -15.57 -5.58
C ASN A 75 0.16 -14.64 -6.63
N GLU A 76 -1.07 -14.17 -6.43
CA GLU A 76 -1.73 -13.22 -7.34
C GLU A 76 -1.04 -11.85 -7.33
N LEU A 77 -0.40 -11.50 -6.21
CA LEU A 77 0.36 -10.25 -6.06
C LEU A 77 1.80 -10.38 -6.52
N LEU A 78 2.42 -11.56 -6.38
CA LEU A 78 3.80 -11.82 -6.78
C LEU A 78 4.03 -11.66 -8.29
N GLU A 79 3.00 -11.82 -9.11
CA GLU A 79 3.07 -11.60 -10.56
C GLU A 79 3.19 -10.10 -10.93
N ASN A 80 2.93 -9.20 -9.98
CA ASN A 80 2.99 -7.77 -10.20
C ASN A 80 4.35 -7.19 -9.78
N SER A 81 5.20 -6.87 -10.75
CA SER A 81 6.54 -6.29 -10.53
C SER A 81 6.52 -4.89 -9.91
N ASP A 82 5.36 -4.22 -9.89
CA ASP A 82 5.20 -2.91 -9.27
C ASP A 82 5.07 -3.00 -7.75
N ILE A 83 4.90 -4.20 -7.19
CA ILE A 83 4.88 -4.44 -5.75
C ILE A 83 6.29 -4.79 -5.27
N ASP A 84 6.88 -3.93 -4.44
CA ASP A 84 8.25 -4.15 -3.91
C ASP A 84 8.26 -5.14 -2.74
N TYR A 85 7.23 -5.13 -1.91
CA TYR A 85 7.12 -6.02 -0.74
C TYR A 85 5.68 -6.49 -0.50
N ILE A 86 5.54 -7.76 -0.12
CA ILE A 86 4.27 -8.35 0.29
C ILE A 86 4.41 -8.83 1.74
N PHE A 87 3.56 -8.32 2.63
CA PHE A 87 3.49 -8.80 4.01
C PHE A 87 2.54 -9.99 4.10
N HIS A 88 3.03 -11.08 4.68
CA HIS A 88 2.25 -12.26 5.01
C HIS A 88 2.01 -12.28 6.53
N GLY A 89 0.74 -12.17 6.96
CA GLY A 89 0.37 -12.02 8.36
C GLY A 89 0.43 -10.57 8.85
N GLU A 90 0.78 -10.39 10.13
CA GLU A 90 0.75 -9.08 10.81
C GLU A 90 1.97 -8.23 10.43
N SER A 91 1.74 -7.14 9.68
CA SER A 91 2.82 -6.27 9.19
C SER A 91 3.53 -5.51 10.32
N GLU A 92 2.86 -5.28 11.44
CA GLU A 92 3.45 -4.64 12.63
C GLU A 92 4.66 -5.38 13.21
N LEU A 93 4.78 -6.69 12.97
CA LEU A 93 5.89 -7.50 13.47
C LEU A 93 7.06 -7.58 12.48
N THR A 94 6.83 -7.18 11.22
CA THR A 94 7.77 -7.41 10.11
C THR A 94 8.36 -6.12 9.55
N PHE A 95 7.63 -5.01 9.64
CA PHE A 95 8.00 -3.71 9.06
C PHE A 95 9.37 -3.21 9.50
#